data_AF-A0A9D6VYP4-F1
#
_entry.id   AF-A0A9D6VYP4-F1
#
_cell.length_a   1.000
_cell.length_b   1.000
_cell.length_c   1.000
_cell.angle_alpha   90.00
_cell.angle_beta   90.00
_cell.angle_gamma   90.00
#
_symmetry.space_group_name_H-M   'P 1'
#
loop_
_entity.id
_entity.type
_entity.pdbx_description
1 polymer ?
#
loop_
_entity_poly.entity_id
_entity_poly.type
_entity_poly.pdbx_seq_one_letter_code
_entity_poly.pdbx_strand_id
1 'polypeptide(L)'
;MNHRTTSSPHHRSTALPHHLPTDGHRWGRTIRAAAAAFGLCIAVGLPAFSCKGQSGSPRQAGSPSPPTRDAPAASPAESPAAALDAAAPELPDAATPPPATEASGDGPDADPADAAPPPPPVAVLADLSGPGSCAERFHRDAIPAATARQVVLNELHLMSMALDALEAKAWNGAWGDPLPLRAGDFEAREVHRMVADEERKGRDLTVPAEWEPVYVSEEAAAQVQAEILRARGEYVAFLRDRGVREEYLAELDRVLPGTAERMKYFADNDPDADPTATEPLVLDESTMEQDYSRLVLGVHGADVWNGSELCRNAKLLGPEPDEAEALREWHRGCRDVSLRQTVYHELTHALQKAYVNLHLPPASRDSRANWIDAVRTLSDVERSMFWRWGGHEALAGVANYHLAQERQADGLSYQVLVAACGLSQTQASTAWEHWFGRLSDARDLLLRLRDRFDRQWPDYPPDDFGDALVQAFEPDGWAGDVGGLRSLALKLSALPAYAGYLQPMRPEDSGGFWAALREPPPS
;
A
#
# COMPACT_ATOMS: atom_id res chain seq x y z
N MET A 1 68.01 26.41 -26.66
CA MET A 1 67.91 25.71 -27.96
C MET A 1 66.50 25.15 -28.08
N ASN A 2 65.83 25.47 -29.20
CA ASN A 2 64.40 25.26 -29.54
C ASN A 2 63.98 23.78 -29.51
N HIS A 3 62.74 23.35 -29.22
CA HIS A 3 61.40 23.68 -29.78
C HIS A 3 60.29 23.53 -28.69
N ARG A 4 59.31 24.44 -28.52
CA ARG A 4 57.90 24.47 -29.07
C ARG A 4 57.18 23.10 -29.03
N THR A 5 55.93 22.89 -28.54
CA THR A 5 54.72 23.73 -28.31
C THR A 5 53.60 22.90 -27.60
N THR A 6 52.74 23.54 -26.77
CA THR A 6 51.26 23.41 -26.50
C THR A 6 50.56 22.01 -26.56
N SER A 7 49.54 21.59 -25.80
CA SER A 7 48.45 22.17 -24.98
C SER A 7 47.66 21.02 -24.29
N SER A 8 46.98 21.28 -23.15
CA SER A 8 45.95 20.42 -22.48
C SER A 8 44.54 20.58 -23.12
N PRO A 9 43.43 19.97 -22.63
CA PRO A 9 43.17 18.67 -21.95
C PRO A 9 41.92 17.91 -22.51
N HIS A 10 41.63 16.67 -22.09
CA HIS A 10 40.25 16.18 -21.85
C HIS A 10 40.19 14.80 -21.17
N HIS A 11 39.33 14.72 -20.15
CA HIS A 11 38.85 13.55 -19.43
C HIS A 11 38.18 12.49 -20.32
N ARG A 12 38.33 11.22 -19.96
CA ARG A 12 37.25 10.20 -19.92
C ARG A 12 37.73 8.99 -19.11
N SER A 13 37.23 8.88 -17.88
CA SER A 13 37.34 7.68 -17.05
C SER A 13 36.12 6.80 -17.35
N THR A 14 36.37 5.59 -17.84
CA THR A 14 35.32 4.60 -18.15
C THR A 14 34.89 3.90 -16.87
N ALA A 15 33.64 4.14 -16.45
CA ALA A 15 32.96 3.42 -15.39
C ALA A 15 32.65 1.98 -15.81
N LEU A 16 32.90 1.04 -14.90
CA LEU A 16 32.45 -0.35 -14.95
C LEU A 16 30.98 -0.43 -14.51
N PRO A 17 30.12 -1.25 -15.14
CA PRO A 17 28.77 -1.45 -14.67
C PRO A 17 28.76 -2.46 -13.51
N HIS A 18 28.36 -2.01 -12.32
CA HIS A 18 28.00 -2.89 -11.22
C HIS A 18 26.61 -3.49 -11.47
N HIS A 19 26.55 -4.82 -11.44
CA HIS A 19 25.30 -5.57 -11.37
C HIS A 19 24.59 -5.26 -10.04
N LEU A 20 23.36 -4.73 -10.10
CA LEU A 20 22.46 -4.65 -8.94
C LEU A 20 21.73 -5.99 -8.74
N PRO A 21 21.57 -6.49 -7.50
CA PRO A 21 20.85 -7.72 -7.22
C PRO A 21 19.33 -7.52 -7.35
N THR A 22 18.66 -8.52 -7.94
CA THR A 22 17.23 -8.60 -8.28
C THR A 22 16.35 -9.14 -7.15
N ASP A 23 16.69 -8.89 -5.88
CA ASP A 23 16.02 -9.56 -4.75
C ASP A 23 14.77 -8.80 -4.28
N GLY A 24 13.62 -9.09 -4.92
CA GLY A 24 12.28 -8.63 -4.50
C GLY A 24 11.90 -9.05 -3.07
N HIS A 25 12.51 -10.11 -2.52
CA HIS A 25 12.27 -10.62 -1.16
C HIS A 25 12.82 -9.73 -0.01
N ARG A 26 13.50 -8.62 -0.30
CA ARG A 26 13.94 -7.65 0.74
C ARG A 26 12.96 -6.51 0.97
N TRP A 27 12.12 -6.18 -0.02
CA TRP A 27 11.16 -5.07 0.09
C TRP A 27 9.96 -5.42 0.98
N GLY A 28 9.47 -6.67 0.92
CA GLY A 28 8.37 -7.14 1.78
C GLY A 28 8.67 -7.06 3.28
N ARG A 29 9.92 -7.33 3.70
CA ARG A 29 10.37 -7.25 5.12
C ARG A 29 10.31 -5.84 5.69
N THR A 30 10.66 -4.86 4.86
CA THR A 30 10.72 -3.46 5.24
C THR A 30 9.30 -2.90 5.42
N ILE A 31 8.37 -3.26 4.54
CA ILE A 31 6.97 -2.84 4.65
C ILE A 31 6.26 -3.56 5.83
N ARG A 32 6.58 -4.83 6.10
CA ARG A 32 6.08 -5.59 7.26
C ARG A 32 6.43 -4.98 8.62
N ALA A 33 7.67 -4.52 8.82
CA ALA A 33 8.04 -3.89 10.09
C ALA A 33 7.38 -2.52 10.30
N ALA A 34 6.92 -1.88 9.23
CA ALA A 34 6.04 -0.72 9.31
C ALA A 34 4.60 -1.15 9.63
N ALA A 35 4.03 -2.09 8.86
CA ALA A 35 2.68 -2.66 9.07
C ALA A 35 2.47 -3.23 10.49
N ALA A 36 3.47 -3.94 11.01
CA ALA A 36 3.48 -4.42 12.38
C ALA A 36 3.52 -3.30 13.44
N ALA A 37 4.19 -2.18 13.16
CA ALA A 37 4.10 -0.99 14.02
C ALA A 37 2.68 -0.37 14.00
N PHE A 38 1.94 -0.56 12.91
CA PHE A 38 0.54 -0.15 12.76
C PHE A 38 -0.46 -1.15 13.33
N GLY A 39 -0.05 -2.36 13.75
CA GLY A 39 -0.98 -3.44 14.16
C GLY A 39 -2.09 -3.68 13.13
N LEU A 40 -1.81 -3.27 11.89
CA LEU A 40 -2.62 -3.40 10.70
C LEU A 40 -1.77 -4.23 9.75
N CYS A 41 -2.27 -5.40 9.41
CA CYS A 41 -1.71 -6.20 8.34
C CYS A 41 -1.88 -5.39 7.06
N ILE A 42 -0.81 -5.11 6.30
CA ILE A 42 -0.78 -4.92 4.83
C ILE A 42 0.67 -4.66 4.41
N ALA A 43 1.11 -5.31 3.32
CA ALA A 43 2.02 -4.66 2.38
C ALA A 43 1.29 -4.34 1.09
N VAL A 44 1.43 -3.09 0.64
CA VAL A 44 1.12 -2.71 -0.74
C VAL A 44 2.33 -3.10 -1.59
N GLY A 45 2.10 -3.91 -2.62
CA GLY A 45 3.10 -4.13 -3.67
C GLY A 45 3.38 -2.85 -4.43
N LEU A 46 4.36 -2.07 -3.99
CA LEU A 46 4.87 -0.92 -4.75
C LEU A 46 5.41 -1.38 -6.11
N PRO A 47 5.01 -0.76 -7.24
CA PRO A 47 5.74 -0.91 -8.48
C PRO A 47 6.99 -0.02 -8.44
N ALA A 48 8.17 -0.64 -8.33
CA ALA A 48 9.42 0.04 -8.70
C ALA A 48 9.37 0.37 -10.19
N PHE A 49 9.31 1.66 -10.53
CA PHE A 49 9.49 2.13 -11.90
C PHE A 49 10.94 1.87 -12.32
N SER A 50 11.17 0.81 -13.07
CA SER A 50 12.45 0.61 -13.78
C SER A 50 12.22 0.79 -15.27
N CYS A 51 12.65 1.94 -15.80
CA CYS A 51 12.82 2.13 -17.24
C CYS A 51 13.95 1.23 -17.73
N LYS A 52 13.63 0.12 -18.42
CA LYS A 52 14.58 -0.56 -19.30
C LYS A 52 13.99 -0.80 -20.69
N GLY A 53 14.58 -0.07 -21.64
CA GLY A 53 14.32 -0.20 -23.06
C GLY A 53 14.74 -1.55 -23.63
N GLN A 54 14.06 -1.89 -24.73
CA GLN A 54 14.28 -3.05 -25.57
C GLN A 54 15.73 -3.15 -26.06
N SER A 55 16.34 -4.33 -25.95
CA SER A 55 17.42 -4.74 -26.84
C SER A 55 17.40 -6.25 -27.03
N GLY A 56 17.24 -6.67 -28.28
CA GLY A 56 17.01 -8.05 -28.69
C GLY A 56 18.20 -8.99 -28.57
N SER A 57 17.88 -10.29 -28.57
CA SER A 57 18.82 -11.40 -28.64
C SER A 57 19.50 -11.50 -30.01
N PRO A 58 20.81 -11.81 -30.08
CA PRO A 58 21.40 -12.42 -31.25
C PRO A 58 21.56 -13.94 -31.05
N ARG A 59 20.97 -14.71 -31.98
CA ARG A 59 21.36 -16.10 -32.26
C ARG A 59 22.62 -16.10 -33.12
N GLN A 60 23.58 -16.97 -32.78
CA GLN A 60 24.61 -17.54 -33.65
C GLN A 60 24.71 -19.03 -33.30
N ALA A 61 25.18 -19.96 -34.14
CA ALA A 61 25.27 -20.15 -35.59
C ALA A 61 25.85 -21.58 -35.74
N GLY A 62 25.46 -22.32 -36.77
CA GLY A 62 26.06 -23.62 -37.08
C GLY A 62 25.76 -24.08 -38.51
N SER A 63 26.66 -23.74 -39.43
CA SER A 63 26.77 -24.24 -40.83
C SER A 63 27.72 -25.47 -40.87
N PRO A 64 28.09 -26.13 -42.01
CA PRO A 64 27.78 -25.90 -43.45
C PRO A 64 27.45 -27.21 -44.25
N SER A 65 27.08 -27.31 -45.55
CA SER A 65 27.80 -27.05 -46.84
C SER A 65 27.10 -27.84 -48.02
N PRO A 66 27.47 -27.71 -49.33
CA PRO A 66 26.58 -27.49 -50.50
C PRO A 66 26.67 -28.64 -51.58
N PRO A 67 26.41 -28.53 -52.94
CA PRO A 67 26.66 -27.46 -53.96
C PRO A 67 25.44 -27.19 -54.92
N THR A 68 25.38 -26.32 -55.95
CA THR A 68 26.27 -26.00 -57.10
C THR A 68 25.76 -24.76 -57.89
N ARG A 69 26.66 -24.10 -58.64
CA ARG A 69 26.52 -22.96 -59.60
C ARG A 69 25.66 -23.31 -60.85
N ASP A 70 25.09 -22.41 -61.66
CA ASP A 70 25.68 -21.35 -62.51
C ASP A 70 24.66 -20.27 -62.97
N ALA A 71 25.18 -19.09 -63.37
CA ALA A 71 24.51 -17.85 -63.83
C ALA A 71 24.14 -17.90 -65.37
N PRO A 72 23.60 -16.87 -66.09
CA PRO A 72 23.86 -15.42 -65.93
C PRO A 72 22.73 -14.38 -66.24
N ALA A 73 22.98 -13.16 -65.74
CA ALA A 73 22.76 -11.80 -66.29
C ALA A 73 21.43 -11.37 -66.97
N ALA A 74 20.76 -10.37 -66.39
CA ALA A 74 20.57 -9.03 -66.97
C ALA A 74 19.81 -8.10 -66.00
N SER A 75 20.27 -6.85 -65.90
CA SER A 75 19.55 -5.68 -65.37
C SER A 75 19.23 -4.76 -66.59
N PRO A 76 18.44 -3.68 -66.50
CA PRO A 76 17.83 -3.06 -65.32
C PRO A 76 16.36 -2.59 -65.51
N ALA A 77 15.86 -1.97 -64.44
CA ALA A 77 14.95 -0.81 -64.43
C ALA A 77 13.48 -1.04 -64.02
N GLU A 78 13.04 -0.02 -63.27
CA GLU A 78 11.65 0.41 -62.99
C GLU A 78 10.90 -0.29 -61.83
N SER A 79 10.98 0.39 -60.69
CA SER A 79 9.92 0.40 -59.69
C SER A 79 8.74 1.21 -60.22
N PRO A 80 7.50 0.74 -60.00
CA PRO A 80 6.55 1.63 -59.35
C PRO A 80 5.73 0.96 -58.26
N ALA A 81 5.31 1.81 -57.32
CA ALA A 81 4.40 1.55 -56.24
C ALA A 81 2.99 1.15 -56.71
N ALA A 82 2.39 0.18 -56.00
CA ALA A 82 0.95 0.02 -55.78
C ALA A 82 0.79 -0.97 -54.60
N ALA A 83 0.38 -0.49 -53.43
CA ALA A 83 -1.01 -0.51 -52.97
C ALA A 83 -1.41 -1.85 -52.30
N LEU A 84 -1.41 -1.86 -50.97
CA LEU A 84 -2.34 -2.67 -50.17
C LEU A 84 -2.78 -1.80 -48.99
N ASP A 85 -3.85 -1.06 -49.25
CA ASP A 85 -4.76 -0.45 -48.28
C ASP A 85 -5.50 -1.59 -47.56
N ALA A 86 -5.37 -1.66 -46.24
CA ALA A 86 -6.31 -2.36 -45.38
C ALA A 86 -6.45 -1.54 -44.09
N ALA A 87 -7.61 -0.89 -43.98
CA ALA A 87 -7.98 0.04 -42.94
C ALA A 87 -7.91 -0.57 -41.53
N ALA A 88 -7.22 0.14 -40.62
CA ALA A 88 -7.43 0.04 -39.19
C ALA A 88 -8.62 0.94 -38.80
N PRO A 89 -9.52 0.52 -37.89
CA PRO A 89 -10.61 1.37 -37.44
C PRO A 89 -10.07 2.50 -36.55
N GLU A 90 -10.47 3.74 -36.89
CA GLU A 90 -10.25 4.94 -36.09
C GLU A 90 -10.93 4.81 -34.71
N LEU A 91 -10.15 5.05 -33.65
CA LEU A 91 -10.66 5.33 -32.31
C LEU A 91 -11.25 6.75 -32.32
N PRO A 92 -12.41 7.00 -31.68
CA PRO A 92 -12.98 8.34 -31.63
C PRO A 92 -12.08 9.30 -30.85
N ASP A 93 -11.87 10.48 -31.43
CA ASP A 93 -11.18 11.62 -30.83
C ASP A 93 -11.63 11.83 -29.38
N ALA A 94 -10.67 11.74 -28.46
CA ALA A 94 -10.84 12.21 -27.09
C ALA A 94 -11.18 13.70 -27.16
N ALA A 95 -12.38 14.04 -26.71
CA ALA A 95 -12.83 15.41 -26.57
C ALA A 95 -11.75 16.22 -25.84
N THR A 96 -11.27 17.26 -26.50
CA THR A 96 -10.36 18.25 -25.93
C THR A 96 -10.95 18.74 -24.61
N PRO A 97 -10.27 18.60 -23.46
CA PRO A 97 -10.80 19.14 -22.22
C PRO A 97 -10.93 20.66 -22.35
N PRO A 98 -11.99 21.28 -21.81
CA PRO A 98 -12.12 22.72 -21.83
C PRO A 98 -10.92 23.36 -21.11
N PRO A 99 -10.49 24.57 -21.52
CA PRO A 99 -9.36 25.23 -20.89
C PRO A 99 -9.63 25.44 -19.41
N ALA A 100 -8.68 25.01 -18.58
CA ALA A 100 -8.67 25.25 -17.15
C ALA A 100 -8.85 26.75 -16.91
N THR A 101 -10.00 27.12 -16.36
CA THR A 101 -10.22 28.46 -15.84
C THR A 101 -9.40 28.55 -14.56
N GLU A 102 -8.46 29.49 -14.51
CA GLU A 102 -7.65 29.80 -13.34
C GLU A 102 -8.56 30.05 -12.13
N ALA A 103 -8.72 29.03 -11.29
CA ALA A 103 -9.22 29.19 -9.94
C ALA A 103 -8.06 29.68 -9.08
N SER A 104 -7.89 30.99 -9.03
CA SER A 104 -7.27 31.68 -7.90
C SER A 104 -8.20 31.46 -6.70
N GLY A 105 -7.96 30.37 -5.97
CA GLY A 105 -8.60 30.06 -4.71
C GLY A 105 -7.53 29.94 -3.65
N ASP A 106 -7.48 30.92 -2.76
CA ASP A 106 -6.85 30.80 -1.45
C ASP A 106 -7.33 29.46 -0.83
N GLY A 107 -6.42 28.49 -0.73
CA GLY A 107 -6.69 27.26 -0.02
C GLY A 107 -6.98 27.62 1.44
N PRO A 108 -8.04 27.08 2.07
CA PRO A 108 -8.28 27.35 3.48
C PRO A 108 -7.10 26.77 4.25
N ASP A 109 -6.50 27.61 5.10
CA ASP A 109 -5.62 27.19 6.19
C ASP A 109 -6.26 26.00 6.90
N ALA A 110 -5.72 24.80 6.65
CA ALA A 110 -6.08 23.62 7.42
C ALA A 110 -5.47 23.81 8.81
N ASP A 111 -6.30 24.28 9.74
CA ASP A 111 -5.94 24.47 11.14
C ASP A 111 -5.31 23.18 11.70
N PRO A 112 -4.08 23.21 12.21
CA PRO A 112 -3.47 22.04 12.83
C PRO A 112 -4.07 21.84 14.23
N ALA A 113 -4.45 20.59 14.49
CA ALA A 113 -4.76 20.04 15.81
C ALA A 113 -6.05 20.52 16.49
N ASP A 114 -7.13 19.79 16.22
CA ASP A 114 -7.91 19.24 17.32
C ASP A 114 -7.86 17.71 17.19
N ALA A 115 -7.59 17.02 18.29
CA ALA A 115 -7.79 15.57 18.35
C ALA A 115 -9.27 15.34 18.01
N ALA A 116 -9.53 14.95 16.77
CA ALA A 116 -10.87 14.98 16.24
C ALA A 116 -11.79 14.16 17.15
N PRO A 117 -12.97 14.69 17.50
CA PRO A 117 -13.91 13.98 18.35
C PRO A 117 -14.18 12.59 17.76
N PRO A 118 -14.42 11.57 18.59
CA PRO A 118 -14.70 10.23 18.09
C PRO A 118 -15.87 10.28 17.10
N PRO A 119 -15.84 9.46 16.04
CA PRO A 119 -16.86 9.52 15.02
C PRO A 119 -18.25 9.23 15.63
N PRO A 120 -19.33 9.79 15.04
CA PRO A 120 -20.68 9.52 15.49
C PRO A 120 -21.02 8.03 15.37
N PRO A 121 -21.97 7.52 16.18
CA PRO A 121 -22.34 6.10 16.16
C PRO A 121 -22.85 5.67 14.79
N VAL A 122 -22.34 4.53 14.31
CA VAL A 122 -22.84 3.85 13.11
C VAL A 122 -24.02 2.96 13.54
N ALA A 123 -25.13 2.99 12.79
CA ALA A 123 -26.29 2.17 13.08
C ALA A 123 -25.95 0.66 13.01
N VAL A 124 -26.41 -0.11 14.00
CA VAL A 124 -26.26 -1.57 14.04
C VAL A 124 -27.21 -2.22 13.03
N LEU A 125 -26.74 -3.26 12.34
CA LEU A 125 -27.54 -3.99 11.36
C LEU A 125 -28.48 -5.00 12.03
N ALA A 126 -29.79 -4.79 11.89
CA ALA A 126 -30.81 -5.69 12.44
C ALA A 126 -30.69 -7.12 11.86
N ASP A 127 -30.36 -7.25 10.58
CA ASP A 127 -30.21 -8.55 9.89
C ASP A 127 -28.94 -9.32 10.28
N LEU A 128 -28.01 -8.68 10.99
CA LEU A 128 -26.82 -9.33 11.56
C LEU A 128 -26.98 -9.67 13.04
N SER A 129 -28.17 -9.48 13.61
CA SER A 129 -28.46 -9.74 15.02
C SER A 129 -29.17 -11.09 15.17
N GLY A 130 -28.39 -12.16 15.41
CA GLY A 130 -28.93 -13.51 15.62
C GLY A 130 -27.99 -14.42 16.42
N PRO A 131 -28.43 -15.62 16.83
CA PRO A 131 -27.60 -16.57 17.56
C PRO A 131 -26.30 -16.90 16.81
N GLY A 132 -25.15 -16.70 17.44
CA GLY A 132 -23.82 -16.87 16.85
C GLY A 132 -23.32 -15.68 16.01
N SER A 133 -24.05 -14.56 16.00
CA SER A 133 -23.65 -13.33 15.28
C SER A 133 -22.44 -12.64 15.90
N CYS A 134 -21.76 -11.78 15.13
CA CYS A 134 -20.68 -10.95 15.65
C CYS A 134 -21.17 -10.05 16.80
N ALA A 135 -22.35 -9.45 16.65
CA ALA A 135 -22.96 -8.60 17.67
C ALA A 135 -23.19 -9.32 19.00
N GLU A 136 -23.79 -10.51 18.99
CA GLU A 136 -23.99 -11.30 20.23
C GLU A 136 -22.66 -11.62 20.92
N ARG A 137 -21.62 -11.95 20.14
CA ARG A 137 -20.33 -12.38 20.67
C ARG A 137 -19.54 -11.21 21.28
N PHE A 138 -19.51 -10.06 20.62
CA PHE A 138 -18.54 -8.99 20.93
C PHE A 138 -19.15 -7.70 21.46
N HIS A 139 -20.46 -7.48 21.36
CA HIS A 139 -21.09 -6.29 21.92
C HIS A 139 -20.89 -6.22 23.44
N ARG A 140 -20.47 -5.06 23.94
CA ARG A 140 -20.38 -4.74 25.37
C ARG A 140 -20.87 -3.32 25.60
N ASP A 141 -21.85 -3.13 26.48
CA ASP A 141 -22.37 -1.82 26.85
C ASP A 141 -21.28 -0.90 27.44
N ALA A 142 -20.37 -1.48 28.21
CA ALA A 142 -19.26 -0.79 28.83
C ALA A 142 -17.98 -1.64 28.78
N ILE A 143 -16.85 -0.97 28.61
CA ILE A 143 -15.51 -1.56 28.68
C ILE A 143 -14.65 -0.74 29.65
N PRO A 144 -13.60 -1.34 30.25
CA PRO A 144 -12.68 -0.59 31.09
C PRO A 144 -11.97 0.49 30.28
N ALA A 145 -11.67 1.62 30.92
CA ALA A 145 -10.83 2.64 30.29
C ALA A 145 -9.45 2.06 29.94
N ALA A 146 -8.99 2.35 28.74
CA ALA A 146 -7.66 2.07 28.24
C ALA A 146 -7.11 3.34 27.57
N THR A 147 -5.80 3.51 27.57
CA THR A 147 -5.14 4.63 26.90
C THR A 147 -4.31 4.08 25.76
N ALA A 148 -4.51 4.62 24.57
CA ALA A 148 -3.73 4.22 23.42
C ALA A 148 -2.28 4.72 23.57
N ARG A 149 -1.31 3.80 23.48
CA ARG A 149 0.11 4.16 23.46
C ARG A 149 0.47 4.70 22.07
N GLN A 150 0.98 5.92 22.01
CA GLN A 150 1.44 6.53 20.76
C GLN A 150 2.54 5.70 20.10
N VAL A 151 2.46 5.59 18.78
CA VAL A 151 3.41 4.86 17.93
C VAL A 151 4.34 5.86 17.27
N VAL A 152 5.64 5.57 17.33
CA VAL A 152 6.69 6.36 16.69
C VAL A 152 7.13 5.68 15.39
N LEU A 153 7.09 6.43 14.29
CA LEU A 153 7.58 6.03 12.97
C LEU A 153 8.99 6.59 12.77
N ASN A 154 10.00 5.74 12.99
CA ASN A 154 11.41 6.14 12.97
C ASN A 154 11.86 6.62 11.59
N GLU A 155 11.26 6.10 10.52
CA GLU A 155 11.48 6.52 9.15
C GLU A 155 11.12 8.00 8.93
N LEU A 156 10.00 8.48 9.47
CA LEU A 156 9.61 9.90 9.38
C LEU A 156 10.55 10.79 10.20
N HIS A 157 11.02 10.32 11.36
CA HIS A 157 12.04 11.03 12.13
C HIS A 157 13.37 11.10 11.38
N LEU A 158 13.79 10.00 10.75
CA LEU A 158 14.98 9.96 9.91
C LEU A 158 14.86 10.96 8.74
N MET A 159 13.70 11.03 8.10
CA MET A 159 13.40 12.04 7.09
C MET A 159 13.54 13.45 7.65
N SER A 160 12.95 13.73 8.82
CA SER A 160 13.06 15.04 9.48
C SER A 160 14.52 15.46 9.70
N MET A 161 15.35 14.56 10.25
CA MET A 161 16.78 14.81 10.47
C MET A 161 17.52 15.09 9.17
N ALA A 162 17.21 14.33 8.11
CA ALA A 162 17.81 14.52 6.79
C ALA A 162 17.45 15.90 6.20
N LEU A 163 16.19 16.33 6.34
CA LEU A 163 15.78 17.67 5.86
C LEU A 163 16.44 18.80 6.67
N ASP A 164 16.62 18.65 7.98
CA ASP A 164 17.39 19.60 8.81
C ASP A 164 18.83 19.75 8.31
N ALA A 165 19.47 18.64 7.97
CA ALA A 165 20.82 18.65 7.43
C ALA A 165 20.90 19.26 6.01
N LEU A 166 19.90 19.01 5.16
CA LEU A 166 19.83 19.58 3.80
C LEU A 166 19.66 21.10 3.83
N GLU A 167 18.81 21.60 4.72
CA GLU A 167 18.65 23.04 4.97
C GLU A 167 19.96 23.69 5.43
N ALA A 168 20.64 23.09 6.40
CA ALA A 168 21.90 23.60 6.92
C ALA A 168 22.99 23.70 5.83
N LYS A 169 22.88 22.88 4.78
CA LYS A 169 23.77 22.89 3.60
C LYS A 169 23.26 23.74 2.45
N ALA A 170 22.12 24.40 2.61
CA ALA A 170 21.44 25.17 1.55
C ALA A 170 21.26 24.35 0.26
N TRP A 171 20.87 23.08 0.40
CA TRP A 171 20.52 22.25 -0.76
C TRP A 171 19.35 22.89 -1.51
N ASN A 172 19.40 22.86 -2.83
CA ASN A 172 18.48 23.58 -3.71
C ASN A 172 17.34 22.69 -4.25
N GLY A 173 17.23 21.44 -3.81
CA GLY A 173 16.21 20.51 -4.31
C GLY A 173 16.56 19.86 -5.64
N ALA A 174 17.83 19.84 -6.06
CA ALA A 174 18.24 19.19 -7.30
C ALA A 174 17.86 17.69 -7.30
N TRP A 175 16.88 17.34 -8.12
CA TRP A 175 16.41 15.96 -8.29
C TRP A 175 17.34 15.16 -9.21
N GLY A 176 17.55 13.88 -8.89
CA GLY A 176 18.42 12.95 -9.63
C GLY A 176 19.91 13.01 -9.26
N ASP A 177 20.35 14.06 -8.57
CA ASP A 177 21.69 14.12 -8.00
C ASP A 177 21.72 13.48 -6.60
N PRO A 178 22.85 12.86 -6.17
CA PRO A 178 22.98 12.37 -4.80
C PRO A 178 22.76 13.49 -3.78
N LEU A 179 22.01 13.19 -2.71
CA LEU A 179 21.83 14.15 -1.61
C LEU A 179 23.20 14.57 -1.05
N PRO A 180 23.43 15.86 -0.76
CA PRO A 180 24.69 16.34 -0.19
C PRO A 180 24.86 15.97 1.30
N LEU A 181 24.41 14.79 1.68
CA LEU A 181 24.42 14.26 3.05
C LEU A 181 25.55 13.27 3.23
N ARG A 182 26.02 13.17 4.48
CA ARG A 182 27.03 12.22 4.94
C ARG A 182 26.64 11.70 6.31
N ALA A 183 27.27 10.60 6.71
CA ALA A 183 27.08 10.02 8.04
C ALA A 183 27.17 11.03 9.20
N GLY A 184 28.14 11.96 9.13
CA GLY A 184 28.36 12.97 10.17
C GLY A 184 27.27 14.04 10.28
N ASP A 185 26.31 14.07 9.36
CA ASP A 185 25.17 15.00 9.41
C ASP A 185 24.03 14.50 10.32
N PHE A 186 24.11 13.25 10.79
CA PHE A 186 23.11 12.62 11.66
C PHE A 186 23.64 12.44 13.08
N GLU A 187 22.79 12.64 14.09
CA GLU A 187 23.16 12.30 15.46
C GLU A 187 23.26 10.77 15.63
N ALA A 188 24.48 10.27 15.79
CA ALA A 188 24.75 8.83 15.87
C ALA A 188 23.93 8.12 16.97
N ARG A 189 23.68 8.78 18.11
CA ARG A 189 22.88 8.19 19.20
C ARG A 189 21.43 7.99 18.80
N GLU A 190 20.82 8.96 18.12
CA GLU A 190 19.43 8.86 17.66
C GLU A 190 19.28 7.79 16.59
N VAL A 191 20.20 7.76 15.63
CA VAL A 191 20.21 6.74 14.58
C VAL A 191 20.37 5.34 15.16
N HIS A 192 21.30 5.12 16.09
CA HIS A 192 21.44 3.82 16.74
C HIS A 192 20.18 3.41 17.51
N ARG A 193 19.49 4.36 18.15
CA ARG A 193 18.20 4.09 18.81
C ARG A 193 17.14 3.66 17.79
N MET A 194 17.03 4.37 16.66
CA MET A 194 16.06 4.04 15.61
C MET A 194 16.29 2.64 15.01
N VAL A 195 17.56 2.30 14.74
CA VAL A 195 17.96 0.98 14.25
C VAL A 195 17.67 -0.12 15.27
N ALA A 196 18.03 0.09 16.55
CA ALA A 196 17.77 -0.90 17.60
C ALA A 196 16.26 -1.13 17.83
N ASP A 197 15.45 -0.07 17.70
CA ASP A 197 13.99 -0.18 17.77
C ASP A 197 13.42 -0.97 16.58
N GLU A 198 13.96 -0.74 15.37
CA GLU A 198 13.58 -1.46 14.15
C GLU A 198 13.89 -2.96 14.25
N GLU A 199 15.10 -3.31 14.69
CA GLU A 199 15.51 -4.70 14.91
C GLU A 199 14.69 -5.40 16.01
N ARG A 200 14.22 -4.65 17.01
CA ARG A 200 13.32 -5.18 18.04
C ARG A 200 11.95 -5.50 17.44
N LYS A 201 11.37 -4.59 16.65
CA LYS A 201 10.07 -4.80 16.00
C LYS A 201 10.04 -6.08 15.15
N GLY A 202 11.13 -6.40 14.45
CA GLY A 202 11.22 -7.64 13.67
C GLY A 202 11.19 -8.93 14.50
N ARG A 203 11.53 -8.88 15.80
CA ARG A 203 11.49 -10.03 16.71
C ARG A 203 10.12 -10.24 17.37
N ASP A 204 9.28 -9.21 17.38
CA ASP A 204 7.99 -9.21 18.07
C ASP A 204 6.84 -9.66 17.14
N LEU A 205 7.14 -10.27 15.98
CA LEU A 205 6.15 -10.67 14.96
C LEU A 205 5.70 -12.14 15.04
N THR A 206 6.15 -12.88 16.05
CA THR A 206 5.82 -14.31 16.19
C THR A 206 4.72 -14.52 17.23
N VAL A 207 3.85 -15.48 16.95
CA VAL A 207 2.85 -15.96 17.91
C VAL A 207 3.58 -16.71 19.02
N PRO A 208 3.41 -16.33 20.30
CA PRO A 208 3.99 -17.07 21.41
C PRO A 208 3.45 -18.51 21.49
N ALA A 209 4.29 -19.45 21.94
CA ALA A 209 3.98 -20.89 21.95
C ALA A 209 2.68 -21.23 22.68
N GLU A 210 2.37 -20.52 23.77
CA GLU A 210 1.14 -20.70 24.54
C GLU A 210 -0.13 -20.30 23.78
N TRP A 211 0.00 -19.44 22.75
CA TRP A 211 -1.10 -18.97 21.91
C TRP A 211 -1.15 -19.65 20.55
N GLU A 212 -0.13 -20.43 20.17
CA GLU A 212 -0.16 -21.20 18.93
C GLU A 212 -1.43 -22.04 18.71
N PRO A 213 -2.03 -22.68 19.75
CA PRO A 213 -3.31 -23.38 19.61
C PRO A 213 -4.48 -22.51 19.13
N VAL A 214 -4.41 -21.19 19.31
CA VAL A 214 -5.46 -20.22 18.93
C VAL A 214 -5.24 -19.66 17.53
N TYR A 215 -4.00 -19.61 17.03
CA TYR A 215 -3.67 -18.98 15.75
C TYR A 215 -3.12 -19.97 14.72
N VAL A 216 -2.19 -20.85 15.06
CA VAL A 216 -1.40 -21.61 14.06
C VAL A 216 -1.64 -23.13 14.06
N SER A 217 -2.43 -23.65 15.01
CA SER A 217 -2.80 -25.08 14.99
C SER A 217 -3.72 -25.43 13.82
N GLU A 218 -3.81 -26.71 13.44
CA GLU A 218 -4.75 -27.19 12.43
C GLU A 218 -6.21 -26.90 12.82
N GLU A 219 -6.55 -27.02 14.10
CA GLU A 219 -7.87 -26.65 14.62
C GLU A 219 -8.12 -25.14 14.49
N ALA A 220 -7.14 -24.31 14.86
CA ALA A 220 -7.23 -22.87 14.66
C ALA A 220 -7.39 -22.53 13.18
N ALA A 221 -6.68 -23.22 12.29
CA ALA A 221 -6.77 -22.97 10.85
C ALA A 221 -8.19 -23.17 10.32
N ALA A 222 -8.84 -24.28 10.70
CA ALA A 222 -10.23 -24.54 10.31
C ALA A 222 -11.21 -23.50 10.88
N GLN A 223 -11.01 -23.11 12.15
CA GLN A 223 -11.85 -22.09 12.80
C GLN A 223 -11.69 -20.72 12.16
N VAL A 224 -10.44 -20.25 11.97
CA VAL A 224 -10.13 -18.95 11.37
C VAL A 224 -10.60 -18.90 9.92
N GLN A 225 -10.40 -19.98 9.15
CA GLN A 225 -10.89 -20.08 7.79
C GLN A 225 -12.43 -19.92 7.71
N ALA A 226 -13.17 -20.50 8.67
CA ALA A 226 -14.61 -20.32 8.75
C ALA A 226 -15.00 -18.87 9.13
N GLU A 227 -14.24 -18.23 10.03
CA GLU A 227 -14.46 -16.82 10.39
C GLU A 227 -14.16 -15.86 9.22
N ILE A 228 -13.16 -16.12 8.37
CA ILE A 228 -12.89 -15.35 7.15
C ILE A 228 -14.12 -15.37 6.22
N LEU A 229 -14.68 -16.56 5.98
CA LEU A 229 -15.86 -16.71 5.12
C LEU A 229 -17.11 -16.07 5.75
N ARG A 230 -17.22 -16.11 7.08
CA ARG A 230 -18.29 -15.39 7.79
C ARG A 230 -18.15 -13.88 7.67
N ALA A 231 -16.94 -13.35 7.87
CA ALA A 231 -16.63 -11.93 7.67
C ALA A 231 -16.98 -11.47 6.25
N ARG A 232 -16.71 -12.30 5.24
CA ARG A 232 -17.15 -12.02 3.86
C ARG A 232 -18.67 -11.88 3.72
N GLY A 233 -19.44 -12.73 4.40
CA GLY A 233 -20.90 -12.62 4.44
C GLY A 233 -21.38 -11.36 5.14
N GLU A 234 -20.80 -11.05 6.31
CA GLU A 234 -21.09 -9.85 7.11
C GLU A 234 -20.82 -8.57 6.30
N TYR A 235 -19.68 -8.51 5.59
CA TYR A 235 -19.31 -7.38 4.74
C TYR A 235 -20.32 -7.15 3.61
N VAL A 236 -20.73 -8.20 2.88
CA VAL A 236 -21.72 -8.04 1.80
C VAL A 236 -23.11 -7.70 2.33
N ALA A 237 -23.51 -8.23 3.48
CA ALA A 237 -24.75 -7.81 4.14
C ALA A 237 -24.72 -6.31 4.46
N PHE A 238 -23.58 -5.81 4.97
CA PHE A 238 -23.38 -4.39 5.21
C PHE A 238 -23.45 -3.55 3.93
N LEU A 239 -22.81 -3.98 2.84
CA LEU A 239 -22.92 -3.27 1.56
C LEU A 239 -24.36 -3.18 1.05
N ARG A 240 -25.14 -4.26 1.16
CA ARG A 240 -26.56 -4.28 0.78
C ARG A 240 -27.39 -3.29 1.61
N ASP A 241 -27.20 -3.27 2.93
CA ASP A 241 -27.88 -2.31 3.81
C ASP A 241 -27.54 -0.86 3.44
N ARG A 242 -26.27 -0.60 3.07
CA ARG A 242 -25.85 0.70 2.54
C ARG A 242 -26.35 1.00 1.13
N GLY A 243 -27.14 0.11 0.52
CA GLY A 243 -27.79 0.32 -0.78
C GLY A 243 -26.82 0.22 -1.96
N VAL A 244 -25.69 -0.47 -1.81
CA VAL A 244 -24.78 -0.75 -2.92
C VAL A 244 -25.52 -1.53 -4.01
N ARG A 245 -25.37 -1.12 -5.27
CA ARG A 245 -26.07 -1.75 -6.40
C ARG A 245 -25.62 -3.20 -6.59
N GLU A 246 -26.55 -4.06 -7.00
CA GLU A 246 -26.31 -5.50 -7.21
C GLU A 246 -25.23 -5.80 -8.25
N GLU A 247 -25.01 -4.92 -9.24
CA GLU A 247 -23.93 -5.10 -10.22
C GLU A 247 -22.53 -5.02 -9.59
N TYR A 248 -22.29 -4.12 -8.62
CA TYR A 248 -21.04 -4.06 -7.87
C TYR A 248 -20.88 -5.27 -6.96
N LEU A 249 -21.97 -5.79 -6.37
CA LEU A 249 -21.96 -7.00 -5.55
C LEU A 249 -21.66 -8.25 -6.38
N ALA A 250 -22.27 -8.38 -7.55
CA ALA A 250 -22.01 -9.47 -8.49
C ALA A 250 -20.58 -9.42 -9.02
N GLU A 251 -20.05 -8.23 -9.30
CA GLU A 251 -18.66 -8.07 -9.69
C GLU A 251 -17.70 -8.37 -8.53
N LEU A 252 -18.03 -7.98 -7.29
CA LEU A 252 -17.25 -8.36 -6.10
C LEU A 252 -17.19 -9.89 -5.94
N ASP A 253 -18.29 -10.61 -6.16
CA ASP A 253 -18.30 -12.07 -6.17
C ASP A 253 -17.46 -12.66 -7.30
N ARG A 254 -17.34 -11.99 -8.45
CA ARG A 254 -16.43 -12.40 -9.54
C ARG A 254 -14.96 -12.15 -9.19
N VAL A 255 -14.66 -10.96 -8.65
CA VAL A 255 -13.32 -10.49 -8.33
C VAL A 255 -12.73 -11.31 -7.18
N LEU A 256 -13.45 -11.46 -6.08
CA LEU A 256 -13.05 -12.21 -4.90
C LEU A 256 -14.27 -12.98 -4.35
N PRO A 257 -14.53 -14.20 -4.86
CA PRO A 257 -15.63 -15.02 -4.38
C PRO A 257 -15.37 -15.48 -2.95
N GLY A 258 -16.44 -15.61 -2.15
CA GLY A 258 -16.37 -16.09 -0.78
C GLY A 258 -16.16 -17.60 -0.68
N THR A 259 -15.04 -18.11 -1.17
CA THR A 259 -14.67 -19.54 -1.09
C THR A 259 -13.28 -19.71 -0.46
N ALA A 260 -13.05 -20.87 0.15
CA ALA A 260 -11.78 -21.18 0.83
C ALA A 260 -10.59 -21.22 -0.14
N GLU A 261 -10.82 -21.49 -1.43
CA GLU A 261 -9.78 -21.49 -2.45
C GLU A 261 -9.32 -20.07 -2.81
N ARG A 262 -10.13 -19.05 -2.53
CA ARG A 262 -9.87 -17.65 -2.90
C ARG A 262 -9.64 -16.75 -1.69
N MET A 263 -10.05 -17.17 -0.51
CA MET A 263 -9.78 -16.49 0.76
C MET A 263 -9.13 -17.52 1.69
N LYS A 264 -7.80 -17.54 1.74
CA LYS A 264 -7.02 -18.60 2.38
C LYS A 264 -6.46 -18.12 3.71
N TYR A 265 -6.56 -18.96 4.72
CA TYR A 265 -5.78 -18.79 5.93
C TYR A 265 -4.50 -19.61 5.89
N PHE A 266 -3.37 -18.95 6.13
CA PHE A 266 -2.06 -19.53 6.32
C PHE A 266 -1.74 -19.54 7.82
N ALA A 267 -1.86 -20.72 8.41
CA ALA A 267 -1.57 -20.96 9.82
C ALA A 267 -0.05 -21.04 10.09
N ASP A 268 0.71 -20.11 9.51
CA ASP A 268 2.14 -19.99 9.72
C ASP A 268 2.46 -19.14 10.95
N ASN A 269 3.57 -19.48 11.61
CA ASN A 269 4.21 -18.67 12.64
C ASN A 269 5.55 -18.15 12.11
N ASP A 270 5.54 -17.65 10.88
CA ASP A 270 6.74 -17.23 10.17
C ASP A 270 6.82 -15.69 10.13
N PRO A 271 7.79 -15.08 10.85
CA PRO A 271 7.99 -13.62 10.79
C PRO A 271 8.43 -13.15 9.39
N ASP A 272 8.86 -14.06 8.52
CA ASP A 272 9.26 -13.81 7.13
C ASP A 272 8.19 -14.21 6.09
N ALA A 273 7.01 -14.69 6.49
CA ALA A 273 5.90 -14.94 5.55
C ALA A 273 5.52 -13.68 4.72
N ASP A 274 4.61 -13.81 3.76
CA ASP A 274 4.02 -12.64 3.09
C ASP A 274 2.93 -12.02 3.97
N PRO A 275 2.75 -10.70 3.99
CA PRO A 275 1.69 -10.08 4.80
C PRO A 275 0.31 -10.42 4.23
N THR A 276 -0.69 -10.31 5.11
CA THR A 276 -2.08 -10.43 4.72
C THR A 276 -2.41 -9.35 3.70
N ALA A 277 -2.88 -9.77 2.53
CA ALA A 277 -3.15 -8.89 1.42
C ALA A 277 -4.11 -9.53 0.42
N THR A 278 -4.76 -8.67 -0.35
CA THR A 278 -5.53 -9.04 -1.52
C THR A 278 -4.67 -8.87 -2.78
N GLU A 279 -4.30 -9.98 -3.43
CA GLU A 279 -3.36 -10.00 -4.55
C GLU A 279 -4.00 -10.51 -5.85
N PRO A 280 -3.44 -10.20 -7.04
CA PRO A 280 -3.88 -10.77 -8.30
C PRO A 280 -3.87 -12.31 -8.29
N LEU A 281 -4.86 -12.91 -8.94
CA LEU A 281 -4.91 -14.36 -9.09
C LEU A 281 -3.77 -14.84 -10.00
N VAL A 282 -2.90 -15.70 -9.48
CA VAL A 282 -1.89 -16.40 -10.28
C VAL A 282 -2.57 -17.49 -11.11
N LEU A 283 -2.44 -17.40 -12.44
CA LEU A 283 -2.95 -18.37 -13.41
C LEU A 283 -1.98 -19.52 -13.64
N ASP A 284 -0.68 -19.24 -13.62
CA ASP A 284 0.40 -20.20 -13.80
C ASP A 284 1.58 -19.85 -12.88
N GLU A 285 1.83 -20.71 -11.90
CA GLU A 285 2.90 -20.55 -10.92
C GLU A 285 4.31 -20.63 -11.56
N SER A 286 4.47 -21.33 -12.70
CA SER A 286 5.78 -21.49 -13.34
C SER A 286 6.23 -20.25 -14.09
N THR A 287 5.30 -19.47 -14.61
CA THR A 287 5.53 -18.24 -15.37
C THR A 287 5.21 -16.98 -14.56
N MET A 288 4.58 -17.14 -13.39
CA MET A 288 4.01 -16.06 -12.60
C MET A 288 2.98 -15.23 -13.39
N GLU A 289 2.29 -15.87 -14.34
CA GLU A 289 1.20 -15.23 -15.08
C GLU A 289 0.04 -14.92 -14.12
N GLN A 290 -0.49 -13.69 -14.18
CA GLN A 290 -1.50 -13.18 -13.25
C GLN A 290 -2.71 -12.61 -13.99
N ASP A 291 -3.91 -12.88 -13.49
CA ASP A 291 -5.16 -12.21 -13.89
C ASP A 291 -5.45 -11.07 -12.90
N TYR A 292 -5.11 -9.84 -13.29
CA TYR A 292 -5.34 -8.66 -12.46
C TYR A 292 -6.83 -8.34 -12.27
N SER A 293 -7.75 -8.95 -13.02
CA SER A 293 -9.19 -8.75 -12.86
C SER A 293 -9.78 -9.58 -11.72
N ARG A 294 -9.01 -10.50 -11.14
CA ARG A 294 -9.39 -11.45 -10.10
C ARG A 294 -8.38 -11.41 -8.96
N LEU A 295 -8.87 -11.61 -7.75
CA LEU A 295 -8.07 -11.47 -6.54
C LEU A 295 -8.05 -12.72 -5.66
N VAL A 296 -6.98 -12.93 -4.91
CA VAL A 296 -6.90 -13.90 -3.81
C VAL A 296 -6.60 -13.13 -2.54
N LEU A 297 -7.26 -13.49 -1.44
CA LEU A 297 -6.92 -13.01 -0.11
C LEU A 297 -6.11 -14.09 0.60
N GLY A 298 -4.88 -13.78 0.98
CA GLY A 298 -4.09 -14.57 1.91
C GLY A 298 -4.10 -13.91 3.29
N VAL A 299 -4.44 -14.66 4.35
CA VAL A 299 -4.44 -14.17 5.74
C VAL A 299 -3.46 -14.99 6.56
N HIS A 300 -2.54 -14.34 7.28
CA HIS A 300 -1.47 -15.02 8.01
C HIS A 300 -1.67 -14.98 9.54
N GLY A 301 -1.31 -16.05 10.23
CA GLY A 301 -1.54 -16.19 11.67
C GLY A 301 -0.80 -15.16 12.53
N ALA A 302 0.46 -14.87 12.17
CA ALA A 302 1.27 -13.83 12.80
C ALA A 302 0.61 -12.44 12.72
N ASP A 303 0.06 -12.10 11.56
CA ASP A 303 -0.62 -10.83 11.32
C ASP A 303 -1.89 -10.68 12.16
N VAL A 304 -2.70 -11.74 12.24
CA VAL A 304 -3.91 -11.76 13.08
C VAL A 304 -3.55 -11.67 14.57
N TRP A 305 -2.44 -12.27 15.00
CA TRP A 305 -1.92 -12.11 16.37
C TRP A 305 -1.53 -10.67 16.67
N ASN A 306 -0.74 -10.04 15.80
CA ASN A 306 -0.28 -8.66 15.97
C ASN A 306 -1.47 -7.69 15.99
N GLY A 307 -2.44 -7.86 15.10
CA GLY A 307 -3.66 -7.06 15.12
C GLY A 307 -4.51 -7.29 16.37
N SER A 308 -4.52 -8.51 16.92
CA SER A 308 -5.28 -8.81 18.14
C SER A 308 -4.75 -8.07 19.37
N GLU A 309 -3.49 -7.64 19.39
CA GLU A 309 -2.95 -6.77 20.44
C GLU A 309 -3.73 -5.47 20.56
N LEU A 310 -4.25 -4.92 19.46
CA LEU A 310 -5.03 -3.69 19.50
C LEU A 310 -6.34 -3.90 20.26
N CYS A 311 -7.02 -5.00 19.98
CA CYS A 311 -8.25 -5.38 20.70
C CYS A 311 -7.97 -5.62 22.20
N ARG A 312 -6.87 -6.31 22.52
CA ARG A 312 -6.44 -6.61 23.90
C ARG A 312 -6.08 -5.35 24.68
N ASN A 313 -5.24 -4.50 24.10
CA ASN A 313 -4.79 -3.25 24.71
C ASN A 313 -5.94 -2.26 24.91
N ALA A 314 -6.89 -2.23 23.97
CA ALA A 314 -8.12 -1.45 24.06
C ALA A 314 -9.16 -2.04 25.01
N LYS A 315 -8.96 -3.28 25.49
CA LYS A 315 -9.91 -4.01 26.35
C LYS A 315 -11.33 -4.07 25.77
N LEU A 316 -11.44 -4.19 24.44
CA LEU A 316 -12.73 -4.09 23.75
C LEU A 316 -13.73 -5.18 24.14
N LEU A 317 -13.23 -6.34 24.57
CA LEU A 317 -14.07 -7.46 25.02
C LEU A 317 -14.23 -7.51 26.54
N GLY A 318 -13.74 -6.50 27.26
CA GLY A 318 -13.67 -6.45 28.72
C GLY A 318 -12.27 -6.75 29.25
N PRO A 319 -12.10 -6.83 30.59
CA PRO A 319 -10.82 -7.14 31.21
C PRO A 319 -10.35 -8.57 30.85
N GLU A 320 -9.04 -8.74 30.83
CA GLU A 320 -8.40 -10.05 30.68
C GLU A 320 -8.82 -10.98 31.84
N PRO A 321 -9.34 -12.19 31.57
CA PRO A 321 -9.73 -13.14 32.62
C PRO A 321 -8.54 -13.82 33.29
N ASP A 322 -8.64 -14.09 34.59
CA ASP A 322 -7.60 -14.83 35.34
C ASP A 322 -7.65 -16.35 35.09
N GLU A 323 -8.82 -16.90 34.74
CA GLU A 323 -9.00 -18.34 34.53
C GLU A 323 -8.53 -18.76 33.13
N ALA A 324 -7.65 -19.76 33.05
CA ALA A 324 -6.97 -20.16 31.81
C ALA A 324 -7.91 -20.47 30.63
N GLU A 325 -9.06 -21.10 30.88
CA GLU A 325 -10.02 -21.40 29.80
C GLU A 325 -10.78 -20.16 29.33
N ALA A 326 -11.22 -19.31 30.27
CA ALA A 326 -11.84 -18.02 29.95
C ALA A 326 -10.86 -17.10 29.23
N LEU A 327 -9.58 -17.12 29.61
CA LEU A 327 -8.51 -16.38 28.96
C LEU A 327 -8.31 -16.85 27.51
N ARG A 328 -8.27 -18.16 27.26
CA ARG A 328 -8.21 -18.71 25.89
C ARG A 328 -9.38 -18.26 25.02
N GLU A 329 -10.59 -18.29 25.56
CA GLU A 329 -11.78 -17.83 24.83
C GLU A 329 -11.76 -16.31 24.59
N TRP A 330 -11.29 -15.54 25.57
CA TRP A 330 -11.09 -14.10 25.40
C TRP A 330 -10.06 -13.77 24.31
N HIS A 331 -8.96 -14.53 24.24
CA HIS A 331 -7.97 -14.44 23.15
C HIS A 331 -8.57 -14.81 21.78
N ARG A 332 -9.39 -15.86 21.70
CA ARG A 332 -10.13 -16.20 20.47
C ARG A 332 -11.07 -15.07 20.05
N GLY A 333 -11.75 -14.44 21.00
CA GLY A 333 -12.56 -13.25 20.72
C GLY A 333 -11.72 -12.10 20.16
N CYS A 334 -10.56 -11.81 20.77
CA CYS A 334 -9.67 -10.75 20.29
C CYS A 334 -9.11 -11.05 18.90
N ARG A 335 -8.72 -12.31 18.63
CA ARG A 335 -8.35 -12.82 17.31
C ARG A 335 -9.45 -12.55 16.29
N ASP A 336 -10.70 -12.93 16.61
CA ASP A 336 -11.82 -12.86 15.67
C ASP A 336 -12.27 -11.42 15.36
N VAL A 337 -12.15 -10.49 16.31
CA VAL A 337 -12.35 -9.05 16.09
C VAL A 337 -11.26 -8.50 15.17
N SER A 338 -9.99 -8.81 15.45
CA SER A 338 -8.87 -8.36 14.62
C SER A 338 -8.94 -8.92 13.21
N LEU A 339 -9.23 -10.22 13.08
CA LEU A 339 -9.40 -10.89 11.80
C LEU A 339 -10.46 -10.19 10.96
N ARG A 340 -11.59 -9.82 11.56
CA ARG A 340 -12.66 -9.08 10.88
C ARG A 340 -12.19 -7.73 10.37
N GLN A 341 -11.51 -6.94 11.20
CA GLN A 341 -10.97 -5.65 10.78
C GLN A 341 -10.05 -5.82 9.56
N THR A 342 -9.13 -6.77 9.61
CA THR A 342 -8.22 -7.10 8.50
C THR A 342 -9.00 -7.54 7.25
N VAL A 343 -9.91 -8.51 7.39
CA VAL A 343 -10.68 -9.03 6.24
C VAL A 343 -11.59 -7.96 5.64
N TYR A 344 -12.22 -7.10 6.44
CA TYR A 344 -13.05 -6.01 5.91
C TYR A 344 -12.22 -4.94 5.19
N HIS A 345 -10.99 -4.67 5.64
CA HIS A 345 -10.06 -3.79 4.95
C HIS A 345 -9.77 -4.35 3.55
N GLU A 346 -9.34 -5.60 3.51
CA GLU A 346 -9.01 -6.31 2.26
C GLU A 346 -10.23 -6.45 1.31
N LEU A 347 -11.41 -6.69 1.87
CA LEU A 347 -12.65 -6.70 1.08
C LEU A 347 -13.04 -5.32 0.55
N THR A 348 -12.56 -4.24 1.18
CA THR A 348 -12.70 -2.90 0.62
C THR A 348 -11.83 -2.71 -0.60
N HIS A 349 -10.59 -3.23 -0.61
CA HIS A 349 -9.79 -3.27 -1.84
C HIS A 349 -10.43 -4.12 -2.93
N ALA A 350 -11.03 -5.26 -2.58
CA ALA A 350 -11.78 -6.05 -3.54
C ALA A 350 -13.01 -5.30 -4.10
N LEU A 351 -13.70 -4.50 -3.27
CA LEU A 351 -14.81 -3.64 -3.70
C LEU A 351 -14.34 -2.50 -4.60
N GLN A 352 -13.25 -1.83 -4.25
CA GLN A 352 -12.59 -0.83 -5.09
C GLN A 352 -12.22 -1.43 -6.45
N LYS A 353 -11.71 -2.67 -6.46
CA LYS A 353 -11.42 -3.38 -7.71
C LYS A 353 -12.68 -3.71 -8.50
N ALA A 354 -13.76 -4.15 -7.85
CA ALA A 354 -15.04 -4.40 -8.51
C ALA A 354 -15.58 -3.12 -9.17
N TYR A 355 -15.54 -2.00 -8.45
CA TYR A 355 -15.88 -0.69 -9.00
C TYR A 355 -15.06 -0.38 -10.25
N VAL A 356 -13.73 -0.47 -10.16
CA VAL A 356 -12.82 -0.21 -11.28
C VAL A 356 -13.13 -1.10 -12.49
N ASN A 357 -13.33 -2.40 -12.29
CA ASN A 357 -13.59 -3.32 -13.40
C ASN A 357 -14.87 -2.96 -14.17
N LEU A 358 -15.93 -2.51 -13.49
CA LEU A 358 -17.17 -2.11 -14.15
C LEU A 358 -17.05 -0.79 -14.91
N HIS A 359 -16.08 0.06 -14.55
CA HIS A 359 -15.78 1.32 -15.24
C HIS A 359 -14.70 1.16 -16.33
N LEU A 360 -14.23 -0.06 -16.57
CA LEU A 360 -13.28 -0.37 -17.63
C LEU A 360 -13.89 -1.21 -18.75
N PRO A 361 -13.45 -0.96 -20.00
CA PRO A 361 -13.71 -1.87 -21.11
C PRO A 361 -13.24 -3.30 -20.77
N PRO A 362 -13.98 -4.36 -21.15
CA PRO A 362 -13.64 -5.75 -20.82
C PRO A 362 -12.21 -6.15 -21.20
N ALA A 363 -11.71 -5.69 -22.35
CA ALA A 363 -10.37 -5.97 -22.85
C ALA A 363 -9.24 -5.30 -22.05
N SER A 364 -9.58 -4.45 -21.08
CA SER A 364 -8.62 -3.70 -20.27
C SER A 364 -8.50 -4.22 -18.84
N ARG A 365 -9.31 -5.20 -18.42
CA ARG A 365 -9.49 -5.58 -17.01
C ARG A 365 -8.36 -6.45 -16.44
N ASP A 366 -7.70 -7.22 -17.30
CA ASP A 366 -6.63 -8.18 -16.96
C ASP A 366 -5.22 -7.56 -17.00
N SER A 367 -5.07 -6.40 -17.63
CA SER A 367 -3.79 -5.69 -17.75
C SER A 367 -3.42 -4.94 -16.47
N ARG A 368 -2.20 -5.15 -15.99
CA ARG A 368 -1.59 -4.40 -14.88
C ARG A 368 -1.57 -2.89 -15.11
N ALA A 369 -1.19 -2.45 -16.31
CA ALA A 369 -1.07 -1.03 -16.64
C ALA A 369 -2.43 -0.32 -16.59
N ASN A 370 -3.45 -0.97 -17.16
CA ASN A 370 -4.81 -0.44 -17.15
C ASN A 370 -5.40 -0.45 -15.74
N TRP A 371 -5.03 -1.41 -14.89
CA TRP A 371 -5.45 -1.38 -13.49
C TRP A 371 -4.91 -0.14 -12.76
N ILE A 372 -3.63 0.20 -12.94
CA ILE A 372 -3.02 1.41 -12.36
C ILE A 372 -3.73 2.67 -12.87
N ASP A 373 -4.02 2.75 -14.17
CA ASP A 373 -4.71 3.90 -14.76
C ASP A 373 -6.21 3.97 -14.43
N ALA A 374 -6.85 2.85 -14.08
CA ALA A 374 -8.26 2.82 -13.76
C ALA A 374 -8.56 3.11 -12.30
N VAL A 375 -7.60 2.91 -11.41
CA VAL A 375 -7.65 3.39 -10.02
C VAL A 375 -7.89 4.90 -9.96
N ARG A 376 -7.53 5.65 -11.02
CA ARG A 376 -7.90 7.06 -11.20
C ARG A 376 -9.41 7.32 -11.12
N THR A 377 -10.24 6.38 -11.57
CA THR A 377 -11.71 6.52 -11.59
C THR A 377 -12.35 6.51 -10.20
N LEU A 378 -11.71 5.90 -9.18
CA LEU A 378 -12.15 5.94 -7.78
C LEU A 378 -11.89 7.30 -7.11
N SER A 379 -11.10 8.17 -7.73
CA SER A 379 -10.45 9.30 -7.07
C SER A 379 -11.26 10.59 -7.15
N ASP A 380 -12.34 10.58 -7.94
CA ASP A 380 -13.34 11.65 -7.91
C ASP A 380 -14.15 11.65 -6.60
N VAL A 381 -14.02 10.60 -5.80
CA VAL A 381 -14.72 10.44 -4.52
C VAL A 381 -14.06 11.20 -3.35
N GLU A 382 -12.73 11.40 -3.36
CA GLU A 382 -11.98 12.04 -2.25
C GLU A 382 -10.98 13.12 -2.71
N ARG A 383 -11.40 14.02 -3.62
CA ARG A 383 -10.54 15.15 -4.04
C ARG A 383 -10.16 16.12 -2.91
N SER A 384 -10.81 16.03 -1.74
CA SER A 384 -10.49 16.84 -0.55
C SER A 384 -9.10 16.56 0.02
N MET A 385 -8.51 15.40 -0.27
CA MET A 385 -7.21 14.94 0.23
C MET A 385 -6.24 14.70 -0.92
N PHE A 386 -6.03 15.71 -1.77
CA PHE A 386 -5.01 15.68 -2.81
C PHE A 386 -3.70 16.30 -2.31
N TRP A 387 -2.60 15.56 -2.35
CA TRP A 387 -1.26 16.04 -2.01
C TRP A 387 -0.42 16.19 -3.28
N ARG A 388 0.02 17.42 -3.58
CA ARG A 388 0.89 17.62 -4.74
C ARG A 388 2.34 17.25 -4.39
N TRP A 389 2.72 16.01 -4.67
CA TRP A 389 4.10 15.55 -4.50
C TRP A 389 5.01 16.19 -5.59
N GLY A 390 5.87 17.13 -5.19
CA GLY A 390 7.15 17.43 -5.86
C GLY A 390 7.21 17.66 -7.36
N GLY A 391 6.24 18.38 -7.94
CA GLY A 391 6.41 18.97 -9.27
C GLY A 391 5.97 18.15 -10.49
N HIS A 392 5.51 16.90 -10.36
CA HIS A 392 4.98 16.13 -11.51
C HIS A 392 3.56 15.59 -11.28
N GLU A 393 2.57 16.14 -11.99
CA GLU A 393 1.14 15.77 -11.85
C GLU A 393 0.88 14.27 -12.06
N ALA A 394 1.62 13.63 -12.97
CA ALA A 394 1.46 12.21 -13.26
C ALA A 394 1.87 11.31 -12.08
N LEU A 395 2.96 11.64 -11.38
CA LEU A 395 3.46 10.89 -10.22
C LEU A 395 2.62 11.19 -8.97
N ALA A 396 2.33 12.47 -8.73
CA ALA A 396 1.46 12.90 -7.64
C ALA A 396 0.06 12.27 -7.76
N GLY A 397 -0.47 12.12 -8.99
CA GLY A 397 -1.73 11.42 -9.23
C GLY A 397 -1.70 10.00 -8.65
N VAL A 398 -0.74 9.17 -9.07
CA VAL A 398 -0.62 7.77 -8.62
C VAL A 398 -0.51 7.66 -7.10
N ALA A 399 0.35 8.47 -6.48
CA ALA A 399 0.51 8.52 -5.03
C ALA A 399 -0.79 8.87 -4.30
N ASN A 400 -1.52 9.88 -4.77
CA ASN A 400 -2.79 10.27 -4.16
C ASN A 400 -3.89 9.22 -4.30
N TYR A 401 -3.84 8.42 -5.35
CA TYR A 401 -4.81 7.34 -5.51
C TYR A 401 -4.58 6.23 -4.49
N HIS A 402 -3.32 5.84 -4.28
CA HIS A 402 -2.97 4.90 -3.21
C HIS A 402 -3.36 5.44 -1.83
N LEU A 403 -3.05 6.72 -1.57
CA LEU A 403 -3.51 7.40 -0.35
C LEU A 403 -5.03 7.27 -0.18
N ALA A 404 -5.83 7.63 -1.20
CA ALA A 404 -7.28 7.54 -1.13
C ALA A 404 -7.77 6.10 -0.92
N GLN A 405 -7.14 5.12 -1.57
CA GLN A 405 -7.52 3.71 -1.44
C GLN A 405 -7.37 3.20 -0.01
N GLU A 406 -6.21 3.44 0.62
CA GLU A 406 -5.94 2.99 1.99
C GLU A 406 -6.83 3.71 3.00
N ARG A 407 -7.03 5.03 2.84
CA ARG A 407 -7.96 5.80 3.69
C ARG A 407 -9.36 5.21 3.66
N GLN A 408 -9.86 4.96 2.46
CA GLN A 408 -11.17 4.38 2.25
C GLN A 408 -11.23 3.01 2.91
N ALA A 409 -10.26 2.13 2.64
CA ALA A 409 -10.23 0.77 3.17
C ALA A 409 -10.27 0.75 4.71
N ASP A 410 -9.51 1.61 5.39
CA ASP A 410 -9.56 1.74 6.85
C ASP A 410 -10.87 2.31 7.37
N GLY A 411 -11.37 3.39 6.75
CA GLY A 411 -12.61 4.02 7.16
C GLY A 411 -13.83 3.13 6.98
N LEU A 412 -13.87 2.38 5.89
CA LEU A 412 -14.95 1.44 5.56
C LEU A 412 -14.89 0.20 6.43
N SER A 413 -13.72 -0.41 6.58
CA SER A 413 -13.55 -1.58 7.44
C SER A 413 -13.95 -1.29 8.89
N TYR A 414 -13.59 -0.12 9.42
CA TYR A 414 -14.03 0.32 10.75
C TYR A 414 -15.56 0.45 10.84
N GLN A 415 -16.19 1.09 9.85
CA GLN A 415 -17.66 1.21 9.83
C GLN A 415 -18.35 -0.16 9.78
N VAL A 416 -17.83 -1.10 8.98
CA VAL A 416 -18.33 -2.47 8.91
C VAL A 416 -18.14 -3.16 10.26
N LEU A 417 -16.98 -3.05 10.89
CA LEU A 417 -16.68 -3.65 12.19
C LEU A 417 -17.67 -3.18 13.26
N VAL A 418 -17.88 -1.86 13.36
CA VAL A 418 -18.84 -1.28 14.31
C VAL A 418 -20.25 -1.82 14.07
N ALA A 419 -20.70 -1.85 12.80
CA ALA A 419 -22.05 -2.26 12.45
C ALA A 419 -22.28 -3.77 12.60
N ALA A 420 -21.37 -4.60 12.08
CA ALA A 420 -21.48 -6.06 12.06
C ALA A 420 -21.34 -6.66 13.46
N CYS A 421 -20.41 -6.14 14.25
CA CYS A 421 -20.16 -6.60 15.61
C CYS A 421 -20.94 -5.81 16.66
N GLY A 422 -21.84 -4.93 16.22
CA GLY A 422 -22.74 -4.16 17.07
C GLY A 422 -22.00 -3.42 18.17
N LEU A 423 -20.81 -2.88 17.90
CA LEU A 423 -19.99 -2.26 18.94
C LEU A 423 -20.74 -1.09 19.58
N SER A 424 -20.73 -1.01 20.91
CA SER A 424 -21.28 0.15 21.61
C SER A 424 -20.50 1.42 21.24
N GLN A 425 -21.07 2.60 21.50
CA GLN A 425 -20.38 3.87 21.25
C GLN A 425 -19.02 3.96 21.96
N THR A 426 -18.95 3.43 23.19
CA THR A 426 -17.70 3.36 23.97
C THR A 426 -16.68 2.43 23.31
N GLN A 427 -17.11 1.24 22.86
CA GLN A 427 -16.25 0.31 22.14
C GLN A 427 -15.75 0.91 20.81
N ALA A 428 -16.65 1.51 20.03
CA ALA A 428 -16.32 2.14 18.76
C ALA A 428 -15.30 3.29 18.94
N SER A 429 -15.50 4.15 19.94
CA SER A 429 -14.58 5.28 20.21
C SER A 429 -13.21 4.78 20.65
N THR A 430 -13.17 3.79 21.56
CA THR A 430 -11.92 3.20 22.06
C THR A 430 -11.17 2.46 20.95
N ALA A 431 -11.90 1.74 20.11
CA ALA A 431 -11.39 1.12 18.90
C ALA A 431 -10.69 2.17 18.02
N TRP A 432 -11.40 3.25 17.66
CA TRP A 432 -10.84 4.31 16.81
C TRP A 432 -9.54 4.91 17.39
N GLU A 433 -9.53 5.20 18.70
CA GLU A 433 -8.35 5.72 19.38
C GLU A 433 -7.16 4.76 19.33
N HIS A 434 -7.39 3.47 19.58
CA HIS A 434 -6.33 2.46 19.62
C HIS A 434 -5.85 2.01 18.23
N TRP A 435 -6.71 1.97 17.22
CA TRP A 435 -6.29 1.64 15.85
C TRP A 435 -5.63 2.82 15.16
N PHE A 436 -6.26 4.01 15.23
CA PHE A 436 -5.86 5.16 14.41
C PHE A 436 -5.35 6.35 15.22
N GLY A 437 -5.96 6.64 16.38
CA GLY A 437 -5.59 7.78 17.23
C GLY A 437 -4.14 7.73 17.74
N ARG A 438 -3.62 6.53 18.00
CA ARG A 438 -2.22 6.28 18.38
C ARG A 438 -1.17 6.66 17.33
N LEU A 439 -1.60 6.98 16.12
CA LEU A 439 -0.75 7.36 15.00
C LEU A 439 -0.71 8.89 14.77
N SER A 440 -1.41 9.65 15.62
CA SER A 440 -1.57 11.10 15.44
C SER A 440 -0.25 11.86 15.42
N ASP A 441 0.71 11.52 16.29
CA ASP A 441 2.04 12.16 16.28
C ASP A 441 2.78 11.93 14.95
N ALA A 442 2.69 10.73 14.40
CA ALA A 442 3.31 10.37 13.13
C ALA A 442 2.62 11.06 11.95
N ARG A 443 1.28 11.13 11.96
CA ARG A 443 0.49 11.91 11.00
C ARG A 443 0.92 13.38 11.00
N ASP A 444 1.00 13.98 12.18
CA ASP A 444 1.32 15.40 12.32
C ASP A 444 2.77 15.67 11.90
N LEU A 445 3.69 14.74 12.15
CA LEU A 445 5.05 14.81 11.63
C LEU A 445 5.08 14.73 10.10
N LEU A 446 4.37 13.78 9.49
CA LEU A 446 4.29 13.64 8.04
C LEU A 446 3.76 14.93 7.38
N LEU A 447 2.70 15.54 7.94
CA LEU A 447 2.15 16.80 7.45
C LEU A 447 3.18 17.93 7.51
N ARG A 448 3.92 18.06 8.62
CA ARG A 448 5.01 19.05 8.73
C ARG A 448 6.14 18.81 7.72
N LEU A 449 6.48 17.55 7.46
CA LEU A 449 7.52 17.19 6.48
C LEU A 449 7.06 17.55 5.06
N ARG A 450 5.81 17.25 4.71
CA ARG A 450 5.19 17.67 3.45
C ARG A 450 5.26 19.19 3.27
N ASP A 451 4.79 19.94 4.27
CA ASP A 451 4.80 21.41 4.22
C ASP A 451 6.22 22.00 4.11
N ARG A 452 7.23 21.24 4.54
CA ARG A 452 8.64 21.61 4.38
C ARG A 452 9.10 21.42 2.94
N PHE A 453 8.80 20.29 2.30
CA PHE A 453 9.06 20.09 0.87
C PHE A 453 8.37 21.15 0.02
N ASP A 454 7.07 21.36 0.23
CA ASP A 454 6.28 22.31 -0.57
C ASP A 454 6.84 23.74 -0.50
N ARG A 455 7.38 24.14 0.66
CA ARG A 455 7.93 25.48 0.84
C ARG A 455 9.36 25.65 0.35
N GLN A 456 10.19 24.60 0.44
CA GLN A 456 11.64 24.73 0.22
C GLN A 456 12.13 24.08 -1.05
N TRP A 457 11.52 22.96 -1.44
CA TRP A 457 11.89 22.14 -2.59
C TRP A 457 10.63 21.71 -3.36
N PRO A 458 9.81 22.65 -3.85
CA PRO A 458 8.50 22.36 -4.46
C PRO A 458 8.56 21.46 -5.70
N ASP A 459 9.72 21.41 -6.36
CA ASP A 459 9.97 20.61 -7.55
C ASP A 459 10.64 19.26 -7.25
N TYR A 460 10.91 18.94 -5.97
CA TYR A 460 11.52 17.67 -5.59
C TYR A 460 10.46 16.65 -5.18
N PRO A 461 10.40 15.44 -5.80
CA PRO A 461 9.47 14.37 -5.45
C PRO A 461 9.81 13.73 -4.08
N PRO A 462 9.00 13.95 -3.03
CA PRO A 462 9.31 13.43 -1.70
C PRO A 462 9.27 11.90 -1.59
N ASP A 463 8.58 11.22 -2.49
CA ASP A 463 8.51 9.76 -2.62
C ASP A 463 9.86 9.14 -3.03
N ASP A 464 10.68 9.86 -3.80
CA ASP A 464 12.04 9.43 -4.15
C ASP A 464 13.06 9.64 -3.02
N PHE A 465 12.66 10.33 -1.95
CA PHE A 465 13.57 10.74 -0.89
C PHE A 465 14.20 9.55 -0.17
N GLY A 466 13.43 8.46 0.01
CA GLY A 466 13.92 7.24 0.64
C GLY A 466 15.11 6.63 -0.11
N ASP A 467 14.96 6.46 -1.42
CA ASP A 467 16.00 5.90 -2.29
C ASP A 467 17.23 6.83 -2.36
N ALA A 468 17.01 8.14 -2.45
CA ALA A 468 18.09 9.13 -2.43
C ALA A 468 18.85 9.14 -1.09
N LEU A 469 18.15 8.91 0.02
CA LEU A 469 18.73 8.82 1.35
C LEU A 469 19.54 7.53 1.54
N VAL A 470 19.12 6.40 0.97
CA VAL A 470 19.93 5.17 0.95
C VAL A 470 21.31 5.43 0.33
N GLN A 471 21.35 6.13 -0.80
CA GLN A 471 22.61 6.47 -1.47
C GLN A 471 23.52 7.36 -0.63
N ALA A 472 22.98 8.17 0.29
CA ALA A 472 23.78 8.98 1.21
C ALA A 472 24.49 8.15 2.30
N PHE A 473 23.99 6.94 2.58
CA PHE A 473 24.56 6.02 3.58
C PHE A 473 25.54 5.00 2.99
N GLU A 474 25.54 4.79 1.67
CA GLU A 474 26.40 3.80 0.99
C GLU A 474 27.91 4.15 0.88
N PRO A 475 28.37 5.43 0.81
CA PRO A 475 29.80 5.74 0.69
C PRO A 475 30.53 5.74 2.05
N ASP A 476 31.50 4.84 2.23
CA ASP A 476 32.70 4.78 3.11
C ASP A 476 32.72 5.44 4.53
N GLY A 477 31.61 5.95 5.05
CA GLY A 477 31.59 6.85 6.21
C GLY A 477 30.80 6.38 7.44
N TRP A 478 29.91 5.39 7.30
CA TRP A 478 29.16 4.87 8.43
C TRP A 478 29.84 3.61 9.00
N ALA A 479 30.43 3.72 10.19
CA ALA A 479 31.09 2.59 10.87
C ALA A 479 30.10 1.62 11.59
N GLY A 480 28.80 1.81 11.42
CA GLY A 480 27.71 1.03 12.06
C GLY A 480 26.90 0.19 11.08
N ASP A 481 25.82 -0.44 11.57
CA ASP A 481 24.95 -1.30 10.75
C ASP A 481 24.14 -0.49 9.72
N VAL A 482 24.62 -0.51 8.48
CA VAL A 482 23.97 0.12 7.31
C VAL A 482 22.66 -0.59 6.95
N GLY A 483 22.45 -1.85 7.38
CA GLY A 483 21.27 -2.63 7.08
C GLY A 483 19.98 -2.05 7.68
N GLY A 484 20.00 -1.71 8.97
CA GLY A 484 18.84 -1.13 9.65
C GLY A 484 18.49 0.26 9.15
N LEU A 485 19.49 1.10 8.89
CA LEU A 485 19.31 2.43 8.28
C LEU A 485 18.72 2.34 6.87
N ARG A 486 19.25 1.43 6.05
CA ARG A 486 18.72 1.18 4.72
C ARG A 486 17.27 0.70 4.77
N SER A 487 16.92 -0.16 5.72
CA SER A 487 15.52 -0.56 5.94
C SER A 487 14.64 0.66 6.21
N LEU A 488 15.01 1.51 7.17
CA LEU A 488 14.24 2.71 7.50
C LEU A 488 14.12 3.69 6.32
N ALA A 489 15.19 3.89 5.56
CA ALA A 489 15.16 4.77 4.39
C ALA A 489 14.26 4.22 3.28
N LEU A 490 14.32 2.91 3.00
CA LEU A 490 13.46 2.27 1.97
C LEU A 490 11.97 2.29 2.34
N LYS A 491 11.61 2.37 3.63
CA LYS A 491 10.22 2.60 4.07
C LYS A 491 9.68 3.93 3.56
N LEU A 492 10.51 4.96 3.46
CA LEU A 492 10.09 6.27 2.96
C LEU A 492 9.67 6.22 1.49
N SER A 493 10.15 5.26 0.71
CA SER A 493 9.67 5.07 -0.66
C SER A 493 8.20 4.59 -0.72
N ALA A 494 7.60 4.22 0.42
CA ALA A 494 6.19 3.88 0.59
C ALA A 494 5.32 5.03 1.16
N LEU A 495 5.85 6.26 1.22
CA LEU A 495 5.19 7.43 1.80
C LEU A 495 3.71 7.63 1.42
N PRO A 496 3.28 7.44 0.15
CA PRO A 496 1.88 7.59 -0.21
C PRO A 496 0.94 6.64 0.55
N ALA A 497 1.35 5.39 0.79
CA ALA A 497 0.56 4.43 1.55
C ALA A 497 0.47 4.85 3.03
N TYR A 498 1.59 5.30 3.64
CA TYR A 498 1.57 5.81 5.01
C TYR A 498 0.64 7.00 5.19
N ALA A 499 0.63 7.93 4.23
CA ALA A 499 -0.27 9.07 4.27
C ALA A 499 -1.74 8.63 4.34
N GLY A 500 -2.09 7.53 3.67
CA GLY A 500 -3.41 6.94 3.74
C GLY A 500 -3.75 6.37 5.12
N TYR A 501 -2.92 5.47 5.64
CA TYR A 501 -3.11 4.84 6.97
C TYR A 501 -3.11 5.82 8.14
N LEU A 502 -2.28 6.87 8.04
CA LEU A 502 -2.19 7.90 9.07
C LEU A 502 -3.43 8.80 9.12
N GLN A 503 -4.31 8.69 8.12
CA GLN A 503 -5.47 9.53 7.98
C GLN A 503 -6.70 8.74 7.49
N PRO A 504 -7.15 7.69 8.18
CA PRO A 504 -8.29 6.89 7.73
C PRO A 504 -9.52 7.76 7.40
N MET A 505 -10.28 7.36 6.38
CA MET A 505 -11.53 8.04 6.02
C MET A 505 -12.48 8.01 7.22
N ARG A 506 -13.00 9.17 7.62
CA ARG A 506 -13.96 9.20 8.72
C ARG A 506 -15.33 8.76 8.24
N PRO A 507 -16.18 8.18 9.11
CA PRO A 507 -17.55 7.83 8.75
C PRO A 507 -18.34 8.98 8.11
N GLU A 508 -18.18 10.20 8.62
CA GLU A 508 -18.81 11.41 8.08
C GLU A 508 -18.32 11.80 6.67
N ASP A 509 -17.09 11.42 6.30
CA ASP A 509 -16.50 11.72 4.99
C ASP A 509 -16.92 10.70 3.92
N SER A 510 -17.50 9.57 4.32
CA SER A 510 -17.81 8.45 3.41
C SER A 510 -19.01 8.69 2.47
N GLY A 511 -19.67 9.85 2.55
CA GLY A 511 -20.86 10.16 1.74
C GLY A 511 -20.63 10.07 0.24
N GLY A 512 -19.50 10.59 -0.25
CA GLY A 512 -19.13 10.51 -1.67
C GLY A 512 -18.91 9.07 -2.13
N PHE A 513 -18.27 8.25 -1.29
CA PHE A 513 -17.99 6.85 -1.59
C PHE A 513 -19.28 6.06 -1.74
N TRP A 514 -20.22 6.26 -0.83
CA TRP A 514 -21.53 5.62 -0.91
C TRP A 514 -22.36 6.10 -2.09
N ALA A 515 -22.28 7.38 -2.47
CA ALA A 515 -22.96 7.90 -3.65
C ALA A 515 -22.44 7.20 -4.93
N ALA A 516 -21.13 7.07 -5.08
CA ALA A 516 -20.51 6.42 -6.24
C ALA A 516 -20.95 4.95 -6.43
N LEU A 517 -21.22 4.21 -5.34
CA LEU A 517 -21.68 2.82 -5.40
C LEU A 517 -23.20 2.65 -5.55
N ARG A 518 -23.95 3.76 -5.47
CA ARG A 518 -25.42 3.81 -5.65
C ARG A 518 -25.82 4.33 -7.03
N GLU A 519 -24.93 5.04 -7.71
CA GLU A 519 -25.09 5.51 -9.08
C GLU A 519 -24.69 4.41 -10.08
N PRO A 520 -25.32 4.35 -11.27
CA PRO A 520 -24.89 3.43 -12.31
C PRO A 520 -23.51 3.84 -12.87
N PRO A 521 -22.66 2.88 -13.30
CA PRO A 521 -21.47 3.20 -14.07
C PRO A 521 -21.87 3.93 -15.38
N PRO A 522 -21.02 4.82 -15.90
CA PRO A 522 -21.25 5.46 -17.18
C PRO A 522 -21.41 4.41 -18.28
N SER A 523 -22.41 4.62 -19.14
CA SER A 523 -22.82 3.69 -20.21
C SER A 523 -21.83 3.59 -21.35
#